data_AF-A0A2T5I7L5-F1
#
_entry.id   AF-A0A2T5I7L5-F1
#
_cell.length_a   1.000
_cell.length_b   1.000
_cell.length_c   1.000
_cell.angle_alpha   90.00
_cell.angle_beta   90.00
_cell.angle_gamma   90.00
#
_symmetry.space_group_name_H-M   'P 1'
#
loop_
_entity.id
_entity.type
_entity.pdbx_description
1 polymer ?
#
loop_
_entity_poly.entity_id
_entity_poly.type
_entity_poly.pdbx_seq_one_letter_code
_entity_poly.pdbx_strand_id
1 'polypeptide(L)'
;MEFHADYYKLVLLDELERLMPRGSFVSYVWLTLGRRMHDWVDDWSVEEGAGFFDFYPVYKMFLMISTSKDQMLVRPEWLSEDDHYYDDSGKEVPPAVERTYSGPEQLAAYGRWLINAAFEAPPQTPVKRITRDKWFRALAQQHQVECLLLAYEALSYSLRMKLGAGLSEEEVKTALRLKLSELGKSGADKRHAAMQSLKEWTLQRYQEGKWPSANRAAHALKDITIEYGKAIGAHLSEENAQRTIAAWIRKSV
;
A
#
# COMPACT_ATOMS: atom_id res chain seq x y z
N MET A 1 -21.72 -15.27 -26.93
CA MET A 1 -22.14 -14.61 -25.68
C MET A 1 -21.11 -13.54 -25.41
N GLU A 2 -21.45 -12.27 -25.66
CA GLU A 2 -20.52 -11.15 -25.43
C GLU A 2 -20.48 -10.85 -23.93
N PHE A 3 -19.28 -10.77 -23.37
CA PHE A 3 -19.07 -10.39 -21.97
C PHE A 3 -19.21 -8.88 -21.84
N HIS A 4 -20.29 -8.42 -21.20
CA HIS A 4 -20.54 -7.00 -20.95
C HIS A 4 -19.89 -6.56 -19.63
N ALA A 5 -18.57 -6.40 -19.64
CA ALA A 5 -17.79 -5.99 -18.46
C ALA A 5 -18.35 -4.73 -17.79
N ASP A 6 -18.80 -3.75 -18.60
CA ASP A 6 -19.37 -2.48 -18.13
C ASP A 6 -20.63 -2.65 -17.30
N TYR A 7 -21.48 -3.64 -17.62
CA TYR A 7 -22.68 -3.92 -16.84
C TYR A 7 -22.32 -4.43 -15.45
N TYR A 8 -21.41 -5.40 -15.36
CA TYR A 8 -20.96 -5.96 -14.08
C TYR A 8 -20.21 -4.92 -13.24
N LYS A 9 -19.41 -4.06 -13.89
CA LYS A 9 -18.76 -2.90 -13.28
C LYS A 9 -19.77 -2.00 -12.57
N LEU A 10 -20.85 -1.61 -13.26
CA LEU A 10 -21.88 -0.72 -12.68
C LEU A 10 -22.60 -1.37 -11.49
N VAL A 11 -22.98 -2.64 -11.62
CA VAL A 11 -23.66 -3.37 -10.53
C VAL A 11 -22.76 -3.49 -9.30
N LEU A 12 -21.49 -3.87 -9.48
CA LEU A 12 -20.55 -3.98 -8.37
C LEU A 12 -20.28 -2.64 -7.70
N LEU A 13 -20.12 -1.56 -8.47
CA LEU A 13 -19.93 -0.22 -7.91
C LEU A 13 -21.09 0.19 -7.01
N ASP A 14 -22.34 -0.01 -7.45
CA ASP A 14 -23.51 0.32 -6.65
C ASP A 14 -23.55 -0.48 -5.33
N GLU A 15 -23.29 -1.78 -5.38
CA GLU A 15 -23.29 -2.62 -4.17
C GLU A 15 -22.13 -2.30 -3.21
N LEU A 16 -20.94 -1.99 -3.73
CA LEU A 16 -19.80 -1.55 -2.93
C LEU A 16 -20.06 -0.19 -2.28
N GLU A 17 -20.66 0.76 -3.00
CA GLU A 17 -21.00 2.08 -2.48
C GLU A 17 -22.04 2.01 -1.36
N ARG A 18 -22.98 1.06 -1.40
CA ARG A 18 -23.93 0.83 -0.30
C ARG A 18 -23.28 0.38 1.01
N LEU A 19 -22.04 -0.10 0.96
CA LEU A 19 -21.25 -0.47 2.14
C LEU A 19 -20.44 0.70 2.70
N MET A 20 -20.37 1.84 1.99
CA MET A 20 -19.66 3.04 2.40
C MET A 20 -20.67 4.20 2.59
N PRO A 21 -21.14 4.46 3.83
CA PRO A 21 -22.15 5.47 4.08
C PRO A 21 -21.73 6.84 3.52
N ARG A 22 -22.67 7.55 2.89
CA ARG A 22 -22.38 8.89 2.37
C ARG A 22 -22.00 9.83 3.51
N GLY A 23 -20.88 10.53 3.35
CA GLY A 23 -20.36 11.44 4.35
C GLY A 23 -19.57 10.77 5.48
N SER A 24 -19.39 9.44 5.45
CA SER A 24 -18.42 8.77 6.32
C SER A 24 -17.00 9.06 5.86
N PHE A 25 -16.03 8.88 6.74
CA PHE A 25 -14.62 9.09 6.41
C PHE A 25 -14.16 8.27 5.21
N VAL A 26 -14.53 6.97 5.14
CA VAL A 26 -14.20 6.12 3.99
C VAL A 26 -14.76 6.67 2.68
N SER A 27 -15.92 7.34 2.69
CA SER A 27 -16.49 7.92 1.45
C SER A 27 -15.64 9.07 0.88
N TYR A 28 -14.82 9.73 1.72
CA TYR A 28 -13.87 10.78 1.31
C TYR A 28 -12.52 10.22 0.85
N VAL A 29 -12.09 9.08 1.39
CA VAL A 29 -10.72 8.57 1.23
C VAL A 29 -10.64 7.19 0.56
N TRP A 30 -11.73 6.69 -0.03
CA TRP A 30 -11.79 5.32 -0.56
C TRP A 30 -10.72 5.05 -1.64
N LEU A 31 -10.37 6.04 -2.47
CA LEU A 31 -9.36 5.88 -3.51
C LEU A 31 -7.98 5.76 -2.88
N THR A 32 -7.67 6.64 -1.93
CA THR A 32 -6.38 6.62 -1.21
C THR A 32 -6.25 5.36 -0.36
N LEU A 33 -7.29 5.02 0.39
CA LEU A 33 -7.36 3.81 1.20
C LEU A 33 -7.20 2.55 0.34
N GLY A 34 -7.96 2.44 -0.76
CA GLY A 34 -7.89 1.30 -1.66
C GLY A 34 -6.51 1.14 -2.30
N ARG A 35 -5.88 2.26 -2.71
CA ARG A 35 -4.49 2.25 -3.19
C ARG A 35 -3.53 1.74 -2.11
N ARG A 36 -3.65 2.24 -0.88
CA ARG A 36 -2.79 1.79 0.23
C ARG A 36 -2.96 0.32 0.55
N MET A 37 -4.18 -0.20 0.49
CA MET A 37 -4.43 -1.63 0.63
C MET A 37 -3.79 -2.44 -0.51
N HIS A 38 -3.82 -1.92 -1.75
CA HIS A 38 -3.14 -2.55 -2.87
C HIS A 38 -1.62 -2.59 -2.69
N ASP A 39 -1.01 -1.46 -2.33
CA ASP A 39 0.44 -1.37 -2.07
C ASP A 39 0.88 -2.42 -1.03
N TRP A 40 0.05 -2.62 0.00
CA TRP A 40 0.28 -3.64 1.04
C TRP A 40 0.26 -5.07 0.50
N VAL A 41 -0.60 -5.37 -0.46
CA VAL A 41 -0.69 -6.70 -1.07
C VAL A 41 0.46 -6.95 -2.05
N ASP A 42 0.80 -5.96 -2.88
CA ASP A 42 1.92 -6.05 -3.80
C ASP A 42 3.22 -6.33 -3.05
N ASP A 43 3.39 -5.68 -1.89
CA ASP A 43 4.54 -5.88 -1.01
C ASP A 43 4.69 -7.32 -0.51
N TRP A 44 3.61 -8.10 -0.42
CA TRP A 44 3.65 -9.50 0.04
C TRP A 44 4.05 -10.49 -1.05
N SER A 45 3.64 -10.23 -2.30
CA SER A 45 3.86 -11.14 -3.44
C SER A 45 5.36 -11.39 -3.73
N VAL A 46 6.22 -10.51 -3.24
CA VAL A 46 7.68 -10.55 -3.47
C VAL A 46 8.40 -11.44 -2.44
N GLU A 47 7.84 -11.67 -1.26
CA GLU A 47 8.56 -12.35 -0.15
C GLU A 47 8.35 -13.87 -0.08
N GLU A 48 7.19 -14.39 -0.48
CA GLU A 48 6.87 -15.83 -0.30
C GLU A 48 7.19 -16.72 -1.52
N GLY A 49 7.70 -16.14 -2.60
CA GLY A 49 8.03 -16.89 -3.82
C GLY A 49 6.80 -17.55 -4.45
N ALA A 50 6.04 -16.80 -5.26
CA ALA A 50 5.00 -17.30 -6.17
C ALA A 50 4.20 -18.50 -5.64
N GLY A 51 3.62 -18.35 -4.45
CA GLY A 51 2.77 -19.37 -3.84
C GLY A 51 1.35 -19.32 -4.41
N PHE A 52 0.60 -20.42 -4.29
CA PHE A 52 -0.83 -20.53 -4.66
C PHE A 52 -1.72 -19.38 -4.12
N PHE A 53 -1.27 -18.70 -3.06
CA PHE A 53 -1.99 -17.60 -2.43
C PHE A 53 -1.69 -16.20 -3.00
N ASP A 54 -0.72 -16.05 -3.90
CA ASP A 54 -0.49 -14.77 -4.61
C ASP A 54 -1.61 -14.45 -5.60
N PHE A 55 -2.49 -15.41 -5.85
CA PHE A 55 -3.67 -15.29 -6.72
C PHE A 55 -4.93 -14.76 -6.01
N TYR A 56 -4.95 -14.66 -4.67
CA TYR A 56 -6.16 -14.32 -3.90
C TYR A 56 -5.91 -13.21 -2.86
N PRO A 57 -5.54 -11.99 -3.30
CA PRO A 57 -5.15 -10.91 -2.39
C PRO A 57 -6.28 -10.47 -1.46
N VAL A 58 -7.52 -10.50 -1.95
CA VAL A 58 -8.69 -10.04 -1.18
C VAL A 58 -9.00 -10.98 -0.01
N TYR A 59 -8.90 -12.31 -0.21
CA TYR A 59 -9.11 -13.28 0.86
C TYR A 59 -8.08 -13.10 1.98
N LYS A 60 -6.81 -12.88 1.64
CA LYS A 60 -5.77 -12.58 2.66
C LYS A 60 -6.12 -11.30 3.44
N MET A 61 -6.49 -10.22 2.74
CA MET A 61 -6.93 -8.99 3.40
C MET A 61 -8.09 -9.25 4.36
N PHE A 62 -9.10 -10.01 3.93
CA PHE A 62 -10.25 -10.39 4.77
C PHE A 62 -9.81 -11.11 6.05
N LEU A 63 -8.92 -12.11 5.95
CA LEU A 63 -8.41 -12.83 7.12
C LEU A 63 -7.67 -11.90 8.09
N MET A 64 -6.87 -10.98 7.56
CA MET A 64 -6.09 -10.05 8.36
C MET A 64 -6.94 -9.03 9.07
N ILE A 65 -7.87 -8.41 8.35
CA ILE A 65 -8.84 -7.50 8.94
C ILE A 65 -9.62 -8.26 10.03
N SER A 66 -10.11 -9.47 9.74
CA SER A 66 -10.92 -10.24 10.69
C SER A 66 -10.16 -10.72 11.95
N THR A 67 -8.84 -10.83 11.90
CA THR A 67 -8.01 -11.24 13.05
C THR A 67 -7.30 -10.08 13.76
N SER A 68 -7.26 -8.90 13.14
CA SER A 68 -6.74 -7.69 13.78
C SER A 68 -7.66 -7.25 14.93
N LYS A 69 -7.05 -6.78 16.03
CA LYS A 69 -7.78 -6.38 17.24
C LYS A 69 -8.77 -5.24 17.00
N ASP A 70 -8.43 -4.36 16.07
CA ASP A 70 -9.19 -3.18 15.65
C ASP A 70 -10.00 -3.42 14.36
N GLN A 71 -9.92 -4.61 13.76
CA GLN A 71 -10.51 -4.89 12.45
C GLN A 71 -10.05 -3.93 11.35
N MET A 72 -8.75 -3.57 11.37
CA MET A 72 -8.15 -2.64 10.42
C MET A 72 -6.84 -3.16 9.85
N LEU A 73 -6.76 -3.14 8.52
CA LEU A 73 -5.52 -3.39 7.78
C LEU A 73 -4.72 -2.09 7.65
N VAL A 74 -5.39 -1.02 7.20
CA VAL A 74 -4.83 0.33 7.12
C VAL A 74 -5.46 1.14 8.23
N ARG A 75 -4.65 1.78 9.07
CA ARG A 75 -5.18 2.63 10.15
C ARG A 75 -5.46 4.05 9.64
N PRO A 76 -6.52 4.74 10.11
CA PRO A 76 -6.81 6.10 9.69
C PRO A 76 -5.63 7.05 9.85
N GLU A 77 -4.84 6.93 10.91
CA GLU A 77 -3.70 7.82 11.18
C GLU A 77 -2.63 7.75 10.07
N TRP A 78 -2.56 6.64 9.34
CA TRP A 78 -1.63 6.48 8.21
C TRP A 78 -2.07 7.25 6.96
N LEU A 79 -3.30 7.78 6.96
CA LEU A 79 -3.85 8.64 5.91
C LEU A 79 -3.71 10.13 6.27
N SER A 80 -3.19 10.45 7.46
CA SER A 80 -3.00 11.84 7.88
C SER A 80 -1.69 12.43 7.36
N GLU A 81 -1.71 13.72 7.08
CA GLU A 81 -0.56 14.56 6.75
C GLU A 81 -0.57 15.75 7.71
N ASP A 82 0.46 15.88 8.55
CA ASP A 82 0.58 16.94 9.57
C ASP A 82 -0.68 17.12 10.46
N ASP A 83 -1.26 16.00 10.93
CA ASP A 83 -2.51 15.93 11.71
C ASP A 83 -3.80 16.33 10.95
N HIS A 84 -3.68 16.64 9.66
CA HIS A 84 -4.79 16.89 8.74
C HIS A 84 -5.12 15.66 7.91
N TYR A 85 -6.35 15.59 7.43
CA TYR A 85 -6.84 14.50 6.60
C TYR A 85 -7.37 15.10 5.32
N TYR A 86 -6.91 14.60 4.18
CA TYR A 86 -7.33 15.09 2.88
C TYR A 86 -8.17 14.03 2.18
N ASP A 87 -9.24 14.45 1.53
CA ASP A 87 -10.06 13.61 0.67
C ASP A 87 -9.31 13.28 -0.63
N ASP A 88 -9.88 12.38 -1.42
CA ASP A 88 -9.29 11.93 -2.68
C ASP A 88 -9.18 13.04 -3.75
N SER A 89 -9.73 14.23 -3.50
CA SER A 89 -9.59 15.44 -4.33
C SER A 89 -8.55 16.43 -3.81
N GLY A 90 -7.89 16.13 -2.68
CA GLY A 90 -6.91 16.99 -2.02
C GLY A 90 -7.53 18.09 -1.15
N LYS A 91 -8.84 18.01 -0.84
CA LYS A 91 -9.49 18.93 0.09
C LYS A 91 -9.49 18.38 1.50
N GLU A 92 -9.38 19.24 2.49
CA GLU A 92 -9.42 18.80 3.87
C GLU A 92 -10.79 18.16 4.20
N VAL A 93 -10.76 16.96 4.77
CA VAL A 93 -11.95 16.27 5.27
C VAL A 93 -12.52 17.09 6.43
N PRO A 94 -13.83 17.38 6.44
CA PRO A 94 -14.43 18.21 7.47
C PRO A 94 -14.14 17.65 8.88
N PRO A 95 -13.74 18.50 9.87
CA PRO A 95 -13.44 18.04 11.23
C PRO A 95 -14.62 17.34 11.93
N ALA A 96 -15.85 17.57 11.47
CA ALA A 96 -17.06 16.92 11.98
C ALA A 96 -17.20 15.45 11.54
N VAL A 97 -16.44 15.00 10.53
CA VAL A 97 -16.45 13.62 10.06
C VAL A 97 -15.57 12.79 10.98
N GLU A 98 -16.14 11.74 11.57
CA GLU A 98 -15.40 10.81 12.43
C GLU A 98 -14.36 10.05 11.60
N ARG A 99 -13.08 10.18 11.96
CA ARG A 99 -11.91 9.66 11.22
C ARG A 99 -11.70 8.16 11.47
N THR A 100 -12.74 7.38 11.23
CA THR A 100 -12.75 5.93 11.43
C THR A 100 -13.48 5.24 10.29
N TYR A 101 -13.22 3.94 10.14
CA TYR A 101 -13.94 3.06 9.24
C TYR A 101 -13.85 1.63 9.77
N SER A 102 -14.81 0.80 9.36
CA SER A 102 -14.90 -0.59 9.74
C SER A 102 -14.12 -1.51 8.77
N GLY A 103 -13.94 -2.78 9.16
CA GLY A 103 -13.41 -3.81 8.27
C GLY A 103 -14.18 -3.99 6.95
N PRO A 104 -15.53 -4.08 6.98
CA PRO A 104 -16.36 -4.08 5.77
C PRO A 104 -16.12 -2.88 4.86
N GLU A 105 -15.99 -1.68 5.44
CA GLU A 105 -15.76 -0.44 4.67
C GLU A 105 -14.39 -0.44 3.98
N GLN A 106 -13.35 -0.99 4.61
CA GLN A 106 -12.02 -1.12 3.98
C GLN A 106 -12.06 -2.03 2.76
N LEU A 107 -12.67 -3.21 2.89
CA LEU A 107 -12.80 -4.14 1.76
C LEU A 107 -13.68 -3.54 0.65
N ALA A 108 -14.76 -2.83 1.01
CA ALA A 108 -15.60 -2.14 0.03
C ALA A 108 -14.83 -1.03 -0.72
N ALA A 109 -14.02 -0.24 0.00
CA ALA A 109 -13.14 0.77 -0.60
C ALA A 109 -12.12 0.15 -1.56
N TYR A 110 -11.51 -0.98 -1.17
CA TYR A 110 -10.58 -1.71 -2.03
C TYR A 110 -11.26 -2.24 -3.30
N GLY A 111 -12.45 -2.86 -3.16
CA GLY A 111 -13.26 -3.30 -4.31
C GLY A 111 -13.60 -2.15 -5.26
N ARG A 112 -13.96 -0.99 -4.72
CA ARG A 112 -14.26 0.21 -5.53
C ARG A 112 -13.00 0.74 -6.23
N TRP A 113 -11.86 0.73 -5.56
CA TRP A 113 -10.57 1.08 -6.15
C TRP A 113 -10.18 0.18 -7.32
N LEU A 114 -10.36 -1.14 -7.18
CA LEU A 114 -10.11 -2.10 -8.27
C LEU A 114 -10.93 -1.76 -9.53
N ILE A 115 -12.19 -1.38 -9.35
CA ILE A 115 -13.09 -1.09 -10.47
C ILE A 115 -12.87 0.30 -11.08
N ASN A 116 -12.58 1.32 -10.26
CA ASN A 116 -12.50 2.70 -10.75
C ASN A 116 -11.08 3.11 -11.18
N ALA A 117 -10.05 2.57 -10.54
CA ALA A 117 -8.66 2.95 -10.78
C ALA A 117 -7.89 1.84 -11.51
N ALA A 118 -7.96 0.59 -11.03
CA ALA A 118 -7.18 -0.50 -11.62
C ALA A 118 -7.77 -1.00 -12.94
N PHE A 119 -9.09 -1.07 -13.08
CA PHE A 119 -9.80 -1.60 -14.26
C PHE A 119 -9.43 -0.90 -15.58
N GLU A 120 -9.20 0.41 -15.53
CA GLU A 120 -8.82 1.22 -16.71
C GLU A 120 -7.29 1.35 -16.87
N ALA A 121 -6.50 0.89 -15.89
CA ALA A 121 -5.05 0.95 -15.94
C ALA A 121 -4.50 -0.14 -16.88
N PRO A 122 -3.42 0.13 -17.63
CA PRO A 122 -2.75 -0.90 -18.40
C PRO A 122 -2.15 -1.97 -17.46
N PRO A 123 -2.16 -3.26 -17.86
CA PRO A 123 -1.54 -4.30 -17.05
C PRO A 123 -0.05 -4.02 -16.86
N GLN A 124 0.46 -4.16 -15.64
CA GLN A 124 1.85 -3.81 -15.28
C GLN A 124 2.92 -4.80 -15.79
N THR A 125 2.58 -5.76 -16.66
CA THR A 125 3.54 -6.76 -17.11
C THR A 125 4.63 -6.14 -18.01
N PRO A 126 5.92 -6.44 -17.79
CA PRO A 126 7.01 -5.96 -18.64
C PRO A 126 6.98 -6.71 -19.98
N VAL A 127 6.16 -6.24 -20.93
CA VAL A 127 6.06 -6.86 -22.25
C VAL A 127 7.29 -6.49 -23.08
N LYS A 128 8.24 -7.42 -23.20
CA LYS A 128 9.32 -7.37 -24.21
C LYS A 128 8.70 -7.42 -25.61
N ARG A 129 8.43 -6.24 -26.18
CA ARG A 129 8.47 -5.90 -27.60
C ARG A 129 7.97 -6.97 -28.60
N ILE A 130 6.69 -7.36 -28.55
CA ILE A 130 6.03 -8.16 -29.61
C ILE A 130 4.61 -7.60 -29.89
N THR A 131 4.15 -7.76 -31.13
CA THR A 131 3.02 -7.13 -31.84
C THR A 131 1.82 -6.60 -31.02
N ARG A 132 1.59 -5.28 -31.15
CA ARG A 132 1.00 -4.36 -30.17
C ARG A 132 -0.54 -4.34 -29.99
N ASP A 133 -1.37 -4.94 -30.85
CA ASP A 133 -2.78 -4.51 -30.89
C ASP A 133 -3.86 -5.58 -30.57
N LYS A 134 -3.55 -6.87 -30.72
CA LYS A 134 -4.51 -7.95 -30.38
C LYS A 134 -4.21 -8.59 -29.02
N TRP A 135 -2.93 -8.81 -28.73
CA TRP A 135 -2.50 -9.27 -27.41
C TRP A 135 -2.84 -8.27 -26.31
N PHE A 136 -2.69 -6.97 -26.57
CA PHE A 136 -3.04 -5.93 -25.62
C PHE A 136 -4.55 -5.89 -25.32
N ARG A 137 -5.42 -6.20 -26.29
CA ARG A 137 -6.86 -6.29 -26.05
C ARG A 137 -7.24 -7.51 -25.19
N ALA A 138 -6.68 -8.68 -25.49
CA ALA A 138 -6.94 -9.88 -24.69
C ALA A 138 -6.40 -9.75 -23.26
N LEU A 139 -5.19 -9.17 -23.10
CA LEU A 139 -4.61 -8.89 -21.79
C LEU A 139 -5.38 -7.82 -21.02
N ALA A 140 -5.83 -6.76 -21.69
CA ALA A 140 -6.69 -5.75 -21.07
C ALA A 140 -8.03 -6.36 -20.63
N GLN A 141 -8.66 -7.19 -21.46
CA GLN A 141 -9.89 -7.90 -21.08
C GLN A 141 -9.66 -8.86 -19.92
N GLN A 142 -8.56 -9.60 -19.91
CA GLN A 142 -8.19 -10.47 -18.80
C GLN A 142 -8.03 -9.66 -17.50
N HIS A 143 -7.25 -8.58 -17.55
CA HIS A 143 -7.05 -7.68 -16.40
C HIS A 143 -8.36 -7.09 -15.88
N GLN A 144 -9.26 -6.67 -16.79
CA GLN A 144 -10.59 -6.19 -16.43
C GLN A 144 -11.42 -7.26 -15.73
N VAL A 145 -11.39 -8.51 -16.22
CA VAL A 145 -12.07 -9.64 -15.59
C VAL A 145 -11.47 -9.94 -14.22
N GLU A 146 -10.15 -9.92 -14.08
CA GLU A 146 -9.46 -10.08 -12.79
C GLU A 146 -9.88 -9.01 -11.79
N CYS A 147 -9.92 -7.73 -12.20
CA CYS A 147 -10.39 -6.63 -11.36
C CYS A 147 -11.85 -6.83 -10.91
N LEU A 148 -12.74 -7.29 -11.81
CA LEU A 148 -14.14 -7.57 -11.47
C LEU A 148 -14.28 -8.73 -10.49
N LEU A 149 -13.52 -9.81 -10.68
CA LEU A 149 -13.52 -10.97 -9.79
C LEU A 149 -13.02 -10.58 -8.40
N LEU A 150 -11.91 -9.86 -8.31
CA LEU A 150 -11.37 -9.38 -7.04
C LEU A 150 -12.33 -8.39 -6.35
N ALA A 151 -12.99 -7.51 -7.10
CA ALA A 151 -13.97 -6.60 -6.52
C ALA A 151 -15.23 -7.34 -6.03
N TYR A 152 -15.67 -8.40 -6.73
CA TYR A 152 -16.74 -9.26 -6.26
C TYR A 152 -16.37 -10.04 -5.00
N GLU A 153 -15.13 -10.55 -4.91
CA GLU A 153 -14.61 -11.14 -3.67
C GLU A 153 -14.63 -10.11 -2.54
N ALA A 154 -14.21 -8.87 -2.81
CA ALA A 154 -14.15 -7.82 -1.80
C ALA A 154 -15.54 -7.49 -1.28
N LEU A 155 -16.53 -7.38 -2.17
CA LEU A 155 -17.94 -7.23 -1.83
C LEU A 155 -18.43 -8.40 -0.95
N SER A 156 -18.15 -9.64 -1.37
CA SER A 156 -18.60 -10.86 -0.69
C SER A 156 -18.06 -10.94 0.74
N TYR A 157 -16.76 -10.68 0.93
CA TYR A 157 -16.15 -10.68 2.26
C TYR A 157 -16.59 -9.48 3.10
N SER A 158 -16.80 -8.30 2.49
CA SER A 158 -17.37 -7.14 3.20
C SER A 158 -18.75 -7.46 3.75
N LEU A 159 -19.62 -8.09 2.95
CA LEU A 159 -20.96 -8.51 3.37
C LEU A 159 -20.89 -9.57 4.46
N ARG A 160 -20.00 -10.56 4.31
CA ARG A 160 -19.78 -11.59 5.34
C ARG A 160 -19.43 -10.97 6.69
N MET A 161 -18.49 -10.02 6.70
CA MET A 161 -18.09 -9.30 7.91
C MET A 161 -19.24 -8.46 8.48
N LYS A 162 -19.98 -7.74 7.62
CA LYS A 162 -21.13 -6.92 8.03
C LYS A 162 -22.25 -7.76 8.65
N LEU A 163 -22.43 -9.00 8.19
CA LEU A 163 -23.38 -9.96 8.74
C LEU A 163 -22.89 -10.65 10.02
N GLY A 164 -21.66 -10.36 10.47
CA GLY A 164 -21.07 -10.94 11.68
C GLY A 164 -20.68 -12.41 11.54
N ALA A 165 -20.51 -12.92 10.31
CA ALA A 165 -20.10 -14.31 10.12
C ALA A 165 -18.61 -14.45 10.46
N GLY A 166 -18.32 -15.17 11.55
CA GLY A 166 -16.95 -15.41 12.01
C GLY A 166 -16.09 -16.21 11.03
N LEU A 167 -14.78 -16.27 11.33
CA LEU A 167 -13.85 -17.15 10.64
C LEU A 167 -14.11 -18.61 11.00
N SER A 168 -13.99 -19.50 10.01
CA SER A 168 -13.89 -20.94 10.23
C SER A 168 -12.57 -21.31 10.89
N GLU A 169 -12.47 -22.51 11.46
CA GLU A 169 -11.23 -22.99 12.08
C GLU A 169 -10.04 -22.99 11.12
N GLU A 170 -10.26 -23.33 9.85
CA GLU A 170 -9.21 -23.35 8.84
C GLU A 170 -8.75 -21.94 8.46
N GLU A 171 -9.69 -21.00 8.40
CA GLU A 171 -9.39 -19.57 8.20
C GLU A 171 -8.59 -18.99 9.37
N VAL A 172 -8.93 -19.35 10.60
CA VAL A 172 -8.15 -18.96 11.79
C VAL A 172 -6.72 -19.52 11.70
N LYS A 173 -6.55 -20.80 11.36
CA LYS A 173 -5.21 -21.40 11.17
C LYS A 173 -4.44 -20.70 10.05
N THR A 174 -5.11 -20.38 8.95
CA THR A 174 -4.50 -19.66 7.81
C THR A 174 -4.06 -18.26 8.25
N ALA A 175 -4.92 -17.52 8.94
CA ALA A 175 -4.61 -16.19 9.45
C ALA A 175 -3.41 -16.20 10.42
N LEU A 176 -3.31 -17.22 11.28
CA LEU A 176 -2.17 -17.39 12.19
C LEU A 176 -0.86 -17.66 11.44
N ARG A 177 -0.92 -18.33 10.27
CA ARG A 177 0.26 -18.55 9.41
C ARG A 177 0.72 -17.28 8.70
N LEU A 178 -0.17 -16.35 8.40
CA LEU A 178 0.12 -15.09 7.72
C LEU A 178 0.95 -14.07 8.55
N LYS A 179 1.57 -14.49 9.67
CA LYS A 179 2.45 -13.72 10.58
C LYS A 179 2.42 -12.19 10.40
N LEU A 180 1.38 -11.57 10.97
CA LEU A 180 1.16 -10.12 11.01
C LEU A 180 2.38 -9.30 11.50
N SER A 181 3.22 -9.88 12.37
CA SER A 181 4.41 -9.22 12.94
C SER A 181 5.58 -9.10 11.96
N GLU A 182 5.72 -10.03 11.02
CA GLU A 182 6.76 -9.96 9.97
C GLU A 182 6.38 -8.93 8.91
N LEU A 183 5.08 -8.74 8.67
CA LEU A 183 4.52 -7.74 7.74
C LEU A 183 4.72 -6.30 8.22
N GLY A 184 4.47 -6.03 9.50
CA GLY A 184 4.75 -4.71 10.08
C GLY A 184 6.24 -4.35 10.04
N LYS A 185 7.11 -5.36 10.14
CA LYS A 185 8.56 -5.21 10.03
C LYS A 185 9.01 -4.97 8.59
N SER A 186 8.52 -5.73 7.61
CA SER A 186 8.84 -5.53 6.19
C SER A 186 8.38 -4.16 5.67
N GLY A 187 7.16 -3.73 6.02
CA GLY A 187 6.66 -2.40 5.66
C GLY A 187 7.43 -1.26 6.35
N ALA A 188 7.99 -1.48 7.54
CA ALA A 188 8.92 -0.54 8.17
C ALA A 188 10.28 -0.54 7.49
N ASP A 189 10.81 -1.72 7.17
CA ASP A 189 12.10 -1.90 6.51
C ASP A 189 12.10 -1.29 5.10
N LYS A 190 10.99 -1.38 4.35
CA LYS A 190 10.80 -0.70 3.05
C LYS A 190 10.64 0.82 3.17
N ARG A 191 9.84 1.30 4.13
CA ARG A 191 9.75 2.75 4.44
C ARG A 191 11.10 3.35 4.81
N HIS A 192 11.95 2.55 5.46
CA HIS A 192 13.30 2.93 5.82
C HIS A 192 14.35 2.53 4.78
N ALA A 193 14.00 1.78 3.72
CA ALA A 193 14.97 1.25 2.76
C ALA A 193 15.72 2.38 2.06
N ALA A 194 15.02 3.39 1.56
CA ALA A 194 15.64 4.57 0.95
C ALA A 194 16.59 5.29 1.94
N MET A 195 16.21 5.35 3.22
CA MET A 195 17.04 5.94 4.28
C MET A 195 18.24 5.06 4.67
N GLN A 196 18.10 3.73 4.60
CA GLN A 196 19.21 2.79 4.80
C GLN A 196 20.19 2.83 3.63
N SER A 197 19.70 2.85 2.39
CA SER A 197 20.55 3.02 1.20
C SER A 197 21.27 4.37 1.21
N LEU A 198 20.62 5.44 1.67
CA LEU A 198 21.25 6.73 1.88
C LEU A 198 22.38 6.65 2.92
N LYS A 199 22.12 5.96 4.04
CA LYS A 199 23.09 5.75 5.11
C LYS A 199 24.28 4.92 4.61
N GLU A 200 24.05 3.79 3.94
CA GLU A 200 25.10 2.92 3.41
C GLU A 200 25.99 3.66 2.40
N TRP A 201 25.37 4.37 1.46
CA TRP A 201 26.09 5.22 0.50
C TRP A 201 26.94 6.27 1.22
N THR A 202 26.40 6.92 2.25
CA THR A 202 27.13 7.94 3.03
C THR A 202 28.32 7.32 3.78
N LEU A 203 28.17 6.11 4.32
CA LEU A 203 29.25 5.37 4.98
C LEU A 203 30.34 4.93 3.99
N GLN A 204 29.96 4.54 2.78
CA GLN A 204 30.91 4.22 1.71
C GLN A 204 31.76 5.46 1.36
N ARG A 205 31.13 6.62 1.15
CA ARG A 205 31.85 7.89 0.89
C ARG A 205 32.75 8.30 2.06
N TYR A 206 32.32 8.01 3.28
CA TYR A 206 33.16 8.20 4.46
C TYR A 206 34.40 7.29 4.42
N GLN A 207 34.26 6.00 4.11
CA GLN A 207 35.40 5.06 4.04
C GLN A 207 36.40 5.40 2.92
N GLU A 208 35.95 6.00 1.82
CA GLU A 208 36.80 6.45 0.71
C GLU A 208 37.67 7.66 1.06
N GLY A 209 37.27 8.46 2.06
CA GLY A 209 37.97 9.67 2.47
C GLY A 209 38.85 9.48 3.70
N LYS A 210 39.85 10.38 3.86
CA LYS A 210 40.64 10.49 5.08
C LYS A 210 40.11 11.64 5.92
N TRP A 211 39.45 11.32 7.02
CA TRP A 211 38.75 12.30 7.84
C TRP A 211 39.37 12.43 9.23
N PRO A 212 39.58 13.65 9.74
CA PRO A 212 40.10 13.85 11.10
C PRO A 212 39.10 13.46 12.20
N SER A 213 37.80 13.53 11.93
CA SER A 213 36.73 13.13 12.85
C SER A 213 35.40 12.93 12.14
N ALA A 214 34.49 12.19 12.78
CA ALA A 214 33.13 11.97 12.27
C ALA A 214 32.36 13.28 12.04
N ASN A 215 32.56 14.30 12.87
CA ASN A 215 31.89 15.60 12.70
C ASN A 215 32.42 16.39 11.50
N ARG A 216 33.74 16.31 11.24
CA ARG A 216 34.35 16.94 10.06
C ARG A 216 33.92 16.23 8.78
N ALA A 217 33.85 14.90 8.79
CA ALA A 217 33.29 14.12 7.70
C ALA A 217 31.82 14.48 7.45
N ALA A 218 30.99 14.51 8.50
CA ALA A 218 29.57 14.81 8.38
C ALA A 218 29.28 16.21 7.82
N HIS A 219 30.08 17.21 8.19
CA HIS A 219 29.96 18.55 7.60
C HIS A 219 30.34 18.55 6.11
N ALA A 220 31.39 17.83 5.72
CA ALA A 220 31.85 17.78 4.33
C ALA A 220 30.92 16.96 3.42
N LEU A 221 30.30 15.90 3.94
CA LEU A 221 29.42 15.01 3.20
C LEU A 221 27.96 15.50 3.16
N LYS A 222 27.59 16.50 3.98
CA LYS A 222 26.20 16.97 4.15
C LYS A 222 25.48 17.23 2.82
N ASP A 223 26.02 18.11 2.00
CA ASP A 223 25.31 18.62 0.82
C ASP A 223 25.13 17.53 -0.24
N ILE A 224 26.18 16.73 -0.48
CA ILE A 224 26.14 15.61 -1.43
C ILE A 224 25.23 14.48 -0.96
N THR A 225 25.14 14.22 0.36
CA THR A 225 24.22 13.24 0.93
C THR A 225 22.77 13.72 0.79
N ILE A 226 22.48 15.01 1.01
CA ILE A 226 21.13 15.55 0.81
C ILE A 226 20.71 15.45 -0.67
N GLU A 227 21.61 15.77 -1.60
CA GLU A 227 21.35 15.68 -3.04
C GLU A 227 21.08 14.23 -3.47
N TYR A 228 21.92 13.29 -3.05
CA TYR A 228 21.72 11.87 -3.33
C TYR A 228 20.42 11.34 -2.70
N GLY A 229 20.08 11.78 -1.48
CA GLY A 229 18.84 11.44 -0.81
C GLY A 229 17.61 11.85 -1.62
N LYS A 230 17.58 13.08 -2.14
CA LYS A 230 16.51 13.55 -3.04
C LYS A 230 16.39 12.69 -4.30
N ALA A 231 17.51 12.26 -4.88
CA ALA A 231 17.51 11.44 -6.09
C ALA A 231 16.91 10.04 -5.89
N ILE A 232 17.01 9.48 -4.68
CA ILE A 232 16.48 8.14 -4.35
C ILE A 232 15.17 8.18 -3.54
N GLY A 233 14.57 9.35 -3.37
CA GLY A 233 13.35 9.52 -2.57
C GLY A 233 13.54 9.43 -1.05
N ALA A 234 14.77 9.54 -0.55
CA ALA A 234 15.08 9.61 0.87
C ALA A 234 15.17 11.08 1.34
N HIS A 235 14.17 11.55 2.08
CA HIS A 235 14.15 12.91 2.61
C HIS A 235 14.95 13.04 3.91
N LEU A 236 16.10 13.74 3.83
CA LEU A 236 16.89 14.16 4.99
C LEU A 236 16.82 15.69 5.10
N SER A 237 16.26 16.21 6.20
CA SER A 237 16.12 17.66 6.38
C SER A 237 17.48 18.32 6.59
N GLU A 238 17.66 19.50 6.01
CA GLU A 238 18.95 20.18 6.02
C GLU A 238 19.41 20.55 7.44
N GLU A 239 18.47 20.96 8.29
CA GLU A 239 18.70 21.32 9.69
C GLU A 239 19.24 20.15 10.52
N ASN A 240 18.82 18.92 10.22
CA ASN A 240 19.23 17.73 10.98
C ASN A 240 20.30 16.89 10.28
N ALA A 241 20.59 17.15 9.00
CA ALA A 241 21.44 16.31 8.17
C ALA A 241 22.83 16.06 8.79
N GLN A 242 23.54 17.11 9.21
CA GLN A 242 24.87 16.98 9.79
C GLN A 242 24.87 16.12 11.07
N ARG A 243 23.89 16.32 11.95
CA ARG A 243 23.75 15.56 13.21
C ARG A 243 23.49 14.08 12.93
N THR A 244 22.59 13.80 11.99
CA THR A 244 22.22 12.44 11.59
C THR A 244 23.39 11.71 10.93
N ILE A 245 24.10 12.35 10.01
CA ILE A 245 25.28 11.77 9.34
C ILE A 245 26.40 11.49 10.36
N ALA A 246 26.67 12.44 11.27
CA ALA A 246 27.66 12.24 12.33
C ALA A 246 27.29 11.05 13.23
N ALA A 247 26.00 10.87 13.54
CA ALA A 247 25.53 9.73 14.31
C ALA A 247 25.70 8.41 13.55
N TRP A 248 25.47 8.38 12.23
CA TRP A 248 25.71 7.19 11.41
C TRP A 248 27.19 6.79 11.40
N ILE A 249 28.09 7.76 11.15
CA ILE A 249 29.54 7.52 11.11
C ILE A 249 30.05 7.03 12.47
N ARG A 250 29.61 7.61 13.59
CA ARG A 250 30.04 7.15 14.92
C ARG A 250 29.58 5.74 15.25
N LYS A 251 28.47 5.29 14.68
CA LYS A 251 27.93 3.92 14.89
C LYS A 251 28.55 2.89 13.95
N SER A 252 29.29 3.31 12.93
CA SER A 252 29.95 2.41 11.97
C SER A 252 31.43 2.15 12.28
N VAL A 253 32.01 2.88 13.24
CA VAL A 253 33.40 2.75 13.68
C VAL A 253 33.46 1.97 14.98
#